data_AF-A0A6I3HMY8-F1
#
_entry.id   AF-A0A6I3HMY8-F1
#
_cell.length_a   1.000
_cell.length_b   1.000
_cell.length_c   1.000
_cell.angle_alpha   90.00
_cell.angle_beta   90.00
_cell.angle_gamma   90.00
#
_symmetry.space_group_name_H-M   'P 1'
#
loop_
_entity.id
_entity.type
_entity.pdbx_description
1 polymer ?
#
loop_
_entity_poly.entity_id
_entity_poly.type
_entity_poly.pdbx_seq_one_letter_code
_entity_poly.pdbx_strand_id
1 'polypeptide(L)'
;VQAAMKTGRIGMEPDIAEALAAFRKFNYEEVYLRPESRHQADQVIALLRALVEFYTVSPDHLPEDLRFTSGSSQAQHSAVAYVAGMTDRFACRQGAVLLGWSEDRLPQGIDV
;
A
#
# COMPACT_ATOMS: atom_id res chain seq x y z
N VAL A 1 -21.81 17.66 -14.81
CA VAL A 1 -23.07 18.28 -14.33
C VAL A 1 -24.29 17.77 -15.08
N GLN A 2 -24.31 17.75 -16.42
CA GLN A 2 -25.50 17.32 -17.17
C GLN A 2 -25.94 15.87 -16.88
N ALA A 3 -25.04 14.88 -16.91
CA ALA A 3 -25.39 13.49 -16.63
C ALA A 3 -26.06 13.32 -15.25
N ALA A 4 -25.55 14.03 -14.23
CA ALA A 4 -26.12 14.02 -12.89
C ALA A 4 -27.48 14.71 -12.81
N MET A 5 -27.66 15.84 -13.52
CA MET A 5 -28.97 16.51 -13.60
C MET A 5 -30.02 15.65 -14.31
N LYS A 6 -29.63 14.91 -15.34
CA LYS A 6 -30.56 14.06 -16.14
C LYS A 6 -30.97 12.79 -15.43
N THR A 7 -30.09 12.20 -14.63
CA THR A 7 -30.29 10.85 -14.06
C THR A 7 -30.47 10.83 -12.54
N GLY A 8 -30.22 11.97 -11.87
CA GLY A 8 -30.18 12.04 -10.40
C GLY A 8 -28.99 11.31 -9.78
N ARG A 9 -28.01 10.84 -10.57
CA ARG A 9 -26.83 10.08 -10.11
C ARG A 9 -25.54 10.71 -10.61
N ILE A 10 -24.52 10.79 -9.77
CA ILE A 10 -23.19 11.22 -10.20
C ILE A 10 -22.70 10.25 -11.28
N GLY A 11 -22.39 10.79 -12.45
CA GLY A 11 -21.99 10.03 -13.62
C GLY A 11 -21.41 10.92 -14.71
N MET A 12 -20.84 10.26 -15.72
CA MET A 12 -20.29 10.90 -16.92
C MET A 12 -21.26 10.72 -18.09
N GLU A 13 -21.19 11.63 -19.06
CA GLU A 13 -21.85 11.44 -20.35
C GLU A 13 -21.15 10.29 -21.12
N PRO A 14 -21.87 9.58 -22.01
CA PRO A 14 -21.35 8.35 -22.61
C PRO A 14 -20.00 8.48 -23.33
N ASP A 15 -19.81 9.57 -24.06
CA ASP A 15 -18.58 9.90 -24.79
C ASP A 15 -17.39 10.14 -23.86
N ILE A 16 -17.60 10.91 -22.78
CA ILE A 16 -16.59 11.15 -21.75
C ILE A 16 -16.27 9.87 -20.99
N ALA A 17 -17.28 9.06 -20.70
CA ALA A 17 -17.11 7.77 -20.04
C ALA A 17 -16.27 6.80 -20.89
N GLU A 18 -16.50 6.76 -22.20
CA GLU A 18 -15.74 5.97 -23.16
C GLU A 18 -14.28 6.45 -23.24
N ALA A 19 -14.05 7.76 -23.36
CA ALA A 19 -12.70 8.32 -23.38
C ALA A 19 -11.92 8.00 -22.10
N LEU A 20 -12.56 8.12 -20.93
CA LEU A 20 -11.93 7.74 -19.65
C LEU A 20 -11.69 6.22 -19.56
N ALA A 21 -12.59 5.39 -20.10
CA ALA A 21 -12.39 3.95 -20.15
C ALA A 21 -11.17 3.58 -21.01
N ALA A 22 -11.04 4.18 -22.20
CA ALA A 22 -9.87 4.00 -23.07
C ALA A 22 -8.58 4.48 -22.39
N PHE A 23 -8.62 5.64 -21.72
CA PHE A 23 -7.47 6.15 -20.97
C PHE A 23 -7.08 5.23 -19.81
N ARG A 24 -8.05 4.72 -19.03
CA ARG A 24 -7.77 3.75 -17.96
C ARG A 24 -7.17 2.45 -18.51
N LYS A 25 -7.70 1.93 -19.62
CA LYS A 25 -7.15 0.75 -20.28
C LYS A 25 -5.66 0.93 -20.58
N PHE A 26 -5.31 2.04 -21.22
CA PHE A 26 -3.91 2.40 -21.47
C PHE A 26 -3.07 2.47 -20.18
N ASN A 27 -3.55 3.14 -19.13
CA ASN A 27 -2.82 3.20 -17.85
C ASN A 27 -2.57 1.80 -17.25
N TYR A 28 -3.54 0.89 -17.33
CA TYR A 28 -3.35 -0.47 -16.83
C TYR A 28 -2.33 -1.25 -17.66
N GLU A 29 -2.46 -1.21 -18.99
CA GLU A 29 -1.61 -1.98 -19.91
C GLU A 29 -0.16 -1.48 -19.89
N GLU A 30 0.04 -0.16 -19.93
CA GLU A 30 1.36 0.43 -20.17
C GLU A 30 2.05 0.97 -18.90
N VAL A 31 1.32 1.18 -17.80
CA VAL A 31 1.87 1.79 -16.58
C VAL A 31 1.77 0.87 -15.36
N TYR A 32 0.57 0.43 -15.00
CA TYR A 32 0.36 -0.31 -13.74
C TYR A 32 0.70 -1.79 -13.83
N LEU A 33 0.45 -2.46 -14.97
CA LEU A 33 0.62 -3.92 -15.09
C LEU A 33 1.88 -4.35 -15.85
N ARG A 34 2.75 -3.42 -16.24
CA ARG A 34 4.05 -3.75 -16.83
C ARG A 34 4.88 -4.63 -15.88
N PRO A 35 5.75 -5.52 -16.40
CA PRO A 35 6.52 -6.45 -15.57
C PRO A 35 7.32 -5.78 -14.44
N GLU A 36 7.92 -4.63 -14.70
CA GLU A 36 8.74 -3.89 -13.74
C GLU A 36 7.91 -3.35 -12.57
N SER A 37 6.71 -2.81 -12.86
CA SER A 37 5.78 -2.33 -11.83
C SER A 37 5.29 -3.48 -10.95
N ARG A 38 5.03 -4.66 -11.54
CA ARG A 38 4.63 -5.85 -10.79
C ARG A 38 5.75 -6.36 -9.89
N HIS A 39 6.98 -6.41 -10.41
CA HIS A 39 8.14 -6.83 -9.62
C HIS A 39 8.37 -5.90 -8.41
N GLN A 40 8.27 -4.59 -8.62
CA GLN A 40 8.36 -3.63 -7.52
C GLN A 40 7.20 -3.78 -6.52
N ALA A 41 5.97 -4.02 -7.00
CA ALA A 41 4.82 -4.27 -6.13
C ALA A 41 5.00 -5.53 -5.27
N ASP A 42 5.61 -6.59 -5.80
CA ASP A 42 5.91 -7.80 -5.04
C ASP A 42 6.88 -7.52 -3.87
N GLN A 43 7.89 -6.67 -4.09
CA GLN A 43 8.81 -6.23 -3.02
C GLN A 43 8.08 -5.41 -1.95
N VAL A 44 7.21 -4.48 -2.35
CA VAL A 44 6.39 -3.68 -1.42
C VAL A 44 5.47 -4.59 -0.59
N ILE A 45 4.76 -5.52 -1.23
CA ILE A 45 3.87 -6.46 -0.56
C ILE A 45 4.63 -7.31 0.45
N ALA A 46 5.82 -7.80 0.07
CA ALA A 46 6.66 -8.58 0.97
C ALA A 46 7.08 -7.75 2.20
N LEU A 47 7.55 -6.52 1.99
CA LEU A 47 7.97 -5.61 3.06
C LEU A 47 6.83 -5.32 4.03
N LEU A 48 5.67 -4.90 3.54
CA LEU A 48 4.53 -4.54 4.38
C LEU A 48 4.01 -5.74 5.19
N ARG A 49 3.95 -6.94 4.57
CA ARG A 49 3.57 -8.16 5.29
C ARG A 49 4.55 -8.50 6.41
N ALA A 50 5.84 -8.43 6.13
CA ALA A 50 6.87 -8.74 7.13
C ALA A 50 6.87 -7.73 8.29
N LEU A 51 6.63 -6.44 8.01
CA LEU A 51 6.47 -5.43 9.06
C LEU A 51 5.22 -5.69 9.92
N VAL A 52 4.08 -6.01 9.30
CA VAL A 52 2.85 -6.35 10.04
C VAL A 52 3.10 -7.56 10.94
N GLU A 53 3.74 -8.61 10.43
CA GLU A 53 4.10 -9.79 11.22
C GLU A 53 5.00 -9.41 12.40
N PHE A 54 6.07 -8.65 12.14
CA PHE A 54 6.99 -8.18 13.17
C PHE A 54 6.28 -7.42 14.30
N TYR A 55 5.48 -6.41 13.97
CA TYR A 55 4.77 -5.61 14.99
C TYR A 55 3.66 -6.39 15.69
N THR A 56 3.10 -7.41 15.05
CA THR A 56 2.11 -8.30 15.69
C THR A 56 2.74 -9.15 16.80
N VAL A 57 3.97 -9.64 16.58
CA VAL A 57 4.68 -10.49 17.56
C VAL A 57 5.54 -9.68 18.54
N SER A 58 5.94 -8.47 18.15
CA SER A 58 6.80 -7.56 18.95
C SER A 58 6.11 -6.20 19.17
N PRO A 59 4.97 -6.16 19.87
CA PRO A 59 4.19 -4.94 20.08
C PRO A 59 4.95 -3.85 20.86
N ASP A 60 6.02 -4.19 21.58
CA ASP A 60 6.87 -3.21 22.28
C ASP A 60 7.53 -2.18 21.34
N HIS A 61 7.58 -2.46 20.04
CA HIS A 61 8.05 -1.50 19.03
C HIS A 61 6.95 -0.55 18.52
N LEU A 62 5.71 -0.72 18.97
CA LEU A 62 4.61 0.20 18.68
C LEU A 62 4.53 1.33 19.72
N PRO A 63 3.87 2.46 19.39
CA PRO A 63 3.40 3.42 20.39
C PRO A 63 2.63 2.74 21.54
N GLU A 64 2.77 3.25 22.76
CA GLU A 64 2.24 2.63 23.98
C GLU A 64 0.73 2.33 23.91
N ASP A 65 -0.04 3.25 23.33
CA ASP A 65 -1.48 3.15 23.11
C ASP A 65 -1.90 2.08 22.09
N LEU A 66 -0.94 1.58 21.29
CA LEU A 66 -1.15 0.54 20.29
C LEU A 66 -0.58 -0.82 20.71
N ARG A 67 -0.04 -0.94 21.93
CA ARG A 67 0.52 -2.19 22.44
C ARG A 67 -0.59 -3.08 23.00
N PHE A 68 -0.77 -4.23 22.36
CA PHE A 68 -1.66 -5.29 22.83
C PHE A 68 -0.86 -6.57 23.06
N THR A 69 -1.52 -7.59 23.62
CA THR A 69 -0.91 -8.91 23.80
C THR A 69 -0.33 -9.42 22.49
N SER A 70 0.95 -9.77 22.49
CA SER A 70 1.66 -10.33 21.32
C SER A 70 0.86 -11.47 20.67
N GLY A 71 0.75 -11.43 19.35
CA GLY A 71 0.02 -12.44 18.55
C GLY A 71 -1.50 -12.36 18.64
N SER A 72 -2.08 -11.45 19.45
CA SER A 72 -3.53 -11.28 19.51
C SER A 72 -4.09 -10.63 18.24
N SER A 73 -5.39 -10.81 18.01
CA SER A 73 -6.09 -10.11 16.91
C SER A 73 -6.04 -8.59 17.04
N GLN A 74 -5.96 -8.05 18.26
CA GLN A 74 -5.83 -6.62 18.52
C GLN A 74 -4.42 -6.12 18.20
N ALA A 75 -3.38 -6.89 18.53
CA ALA A 75 -2.02 -6.59 18.13
C ALA A 75 -1.87 -6.62 16.61
N GLN A 76 -2.47 -7.61 15.94
CA GLN A 76 -2.48 -7.68 14.48
C GLN A 76 -3.20 -6.48 13.86
N HIS A 77 -4.38 -6.11 14.38
CA HIS A 77 -5.12 -4.95 13.89
C HIS A 77 -4.32 -3.64 14.07
N SER A 78 -3.68 -3.48 15.22
CA SER A 78 -2.85 -2.30 15.51
C SER A 78 -1.59 -2.25 14.65
N ALA A 79 -0.94 -3.40 14.40
CA ALA A 79 0.17 -3.52 13.48
C ALA A 79 -0.23 -3.13 12.05
N VAL A 80 -1.38 -3.61 11.56
CA VAL A 80 -1.92 -3.22 10.24
C VAL A 80 -2.17 -1.72 10.17
N ALA A 81 -2.83 -1.14 11.18
CA ALA A 81 -3.12 0.29 11.21
C ALA A 81 -1.83 1.14 11.24
N TYR A 82 -0.85 0.73 12.03
CA TYR A 82 0.44 1.40 12.13
C TYR A 82 1.23 1.33 10.82
N VAL A 83 1.33 0.15 10.21
CA VAL A 83 2.00 -0.04 8.91
C VAL A 83 1.29 0.73 7.79
N ALA A 84 -0.05 0.77 7.78
CA ALA A 84 -0.82 1.53 6.80
C ALA A 84 -0.63 3.05 6.90
N GLY A 85 -0.22 3.56 8.07
CA GLY A 85 0.11 4.97 8.29
C GLY A 85 1.56 5.34 7.94
N MET A 86 2.40 4.37 7.55
CA MET A 86 3.80 4.63 7.22
C MET A 86 3.95 5.31 5.87
N THR A 87 4.91 6.23 5.78
CA THR A 87 5.44 6.65 4.47
C THR A 87 6.36 5.57 3.91
N ASP A 88 6.48 5.51 2.59
CA ASP A 88 7.36 4.59 1.86
C ASP A 88 8.79 4.57 2.44
N ARG A 89 9.41 5.75 2.58
CA ARG A 89 10.75 5.89 3.17
C ARG A 89 10.85 5.32 4.58
N PHE A 90 9.84 5.58 5.40
CA PHE A 90 9.83 5.08 6.77
C PHE A 90 9.70 3.56 6.80
N ALA A 91 8.80 2.98 6.00
CA ALA A 91 8.64 1.53 5.90
C ALA A 91 9.93 0.84 5.42
N CYS A 92 10.61 1.37 4.39
CA CYS A 92 11.88 0.84 3.92
C CYS A 92 12.96 0.88 5.00
N ARG A 93 13.06 2.00 5.73
CA ARG A 93 13.99 2.11 6.87
C ARG A 93 13.68 1.10 7.97
N GLN A 94 12.40 0.91 8.32
CA GLN A 94 12.01 -0.11 9.30
C GLN A 94 12.35 -1.52 8.79
N GLY A 95 12.17 -1.79 7.50
CA GLY A 95 12.58 -3.05 6.88
C GLY A 95 14.08 -3.33 7.03
N ALA A 96 14.92 -2.32 6.77
CA ALA A 96 16.36 -2.44 6.96
C ALA A 96 16.74 -2.66 8.44
N VAL A 97 16.18 -1.84 9.35
CA VAL A 97 16.59 -1.82 10.76
C VAL A 97 16.02 -2.99 11.57
N LEU A 98 14.74 -3.31 11.40
CA LEU A 98 14.03 -4.30 12.22
C LEU A 98 14.09 -5.70 11.61
N LEU A 99 14.03 -5.81 10.29
CA LEU A 99 14.00 -7.10 9.60
C LEU A 99 15.39 -7.51 9.08
N GLY A 100 16.38 -6.61 9.11
CA GLY A 100 17.72 -6.84 8.58
C GLY A 100 17.74 -7.03 7.07
N TRP A 101 16.77 -6.45 6.34
CA TRP A 101 16.71 -6.59 4.89
C TRP A 101 17.79 -5.74 4.22
N SER A 102 18.49 -6.34 3.26
CA SER A 102 19.41 -5.65 2.38
C SER A 102 18.67 -4.79 1.35
N GLU A 103 19.37 -3.78 0.81
CA GLU A 103 18.79 -2.82 -0.15
C GLU A 103 18.19 -3.49 -1.39
N ASP A 104 18.74 -4.61 -1.86
CA ASP A 104 18.23 -5.36 -3.02
C ASP A 104 16.87 -6.02 -2.77
N ARG A 105 16.48 -6.20 -1.50
CA ARG A 105 15.16 -6.72 -1.10
C ARG A 105 14.14 -5.60 -0.86
N LEU A 106 14.58 -4.35 -0.77
CA LEU A 106 13.70 -3.21 -0.57
C LEU A 106 13.17 -2.70 -1.92
N PRO A 107 11.97 -2.07 -1.93
CA PRO A 107 11.47 -1.45 -3.14
C PRO A 107 12.41 -0.36 -3.64
N GLN A 108 12.72 -0.39 -4.94
CA GLN A 108 13.64 0.57 -5.57
C GLN A 108 13.04 1.98 -5.68
N GLY A 109 13.90 2.99 -5.81
CA GLY A 109 13.48 4.38 -6.05
C GLY A 109 12.96 5.12 -4.81
N ILE A 110 13.17 4.55 -3.62
CA ILE A 110 12.89 5.19 -2.33
C ILE A 110 14.26 5.48 -1.69
N ASP A 111 14.58 6.76 -1.48
CA ASP A 111 15.78 7.15 -0.75
C ASP A 111 15.64 6.74 0.73
N VAL A 112 16.44 5.77 1.20
CA VAL A 112 16.37 5.22 2.57
C VAL A 112 17.31 5.94 3.53
#